data_AF-A0A7Y5Q9N5-F1
#
_entry.id   AF-A0A7Y5Q9N5-F1
#
_cell.length_a   1.000
_cell.length_b   1.000
_cell.length_c   1.000
_cell.angle_alpha   90.00
_cell.angle_beta   90.00
_cell.angle_gamma   90.00
#
_symmetry.space_group_name_H-M   'P 1'
#
loop_
_entity.id
_entity.type
_entity.pdbx_description
1 polymer ?
#
loop_
_entity_poly.entity_id
_entity_poly.type
_entity_poly.pdbx_seq_one_letter_code
_entity_poly.pdbx_strand_id
1 'polypeptide(L)'
;PPTPAAELLSIRPEDPVDKVSEKLVYRYLHKRRRLPQRRNGYTQKAVVGGHKVYLRTGEYAEGTLGEVFIDMHKEGAAFRSLMNCFAIAISLGLQHGVPLEEFVDAFVFTRFEPNGMVQGHDNIKMSTSVIDYIFRDLAITYLGRHDLAQVSPEDLRGDAVRGGDPFDEDPSLYEDEEVVAEIELSANGNGHSPQANGHGADVPVNSGSRLVSEFDHVVASQGVQAQRRQEARLKGYEGDPCGECGQFTMVRNGTCLKCDTCGSTSGCS
;
A
#
# COMPACT_ATOMS: atom_id res chain seq x y z
N PRO A 1 44.27 -14.22 -52.68
CA PRO A 1 43.00 -13.87 -52.01
C PRO A 1 42.89 -14.50 -50.61
N PRO A 2 42.86 -13.68 -49.54
CA PRO A 2 42.23 -14.08 -48.29
C PRO A 2 40.97 -13.23 -48.03
N THR A 3 39.93 -13.91 -47.56
CA THR A 3 38.63 -13.39 -47.08
C THR A 3 38.80 -12.54 -45.81
N PRO A 4 37.88 -11.60 -45.52
CA PRO A 4 38.01 -10.71 -44.37
C PRO A 4 37.72 -11.47 -43.07
N ALA A 5 38.57 -11.15 -42.09
CA ALA A 5 38.52 -11.62 -40.73
C ALA A 5 37.28 -11.11 -39.99
N ALA A 6 36.83 -11.93 -39.03
CA ALA A 6 35.86 -11.60 -38.01
C ALA A 6 36.18 -10.24 -37.36
N GLU A 7 35.21 -9.33 -37.42
CA GLU A 7 35.23 -8.06 -36.73
C GLU A 7 34.99 -8.31 -35.24
N LEU A 8 36.08 -8.33 -34.49
CA LEU A 8 36.11 -8.37 -33.04
C LEU A 8 35.48 -7.07 -32.52
N LEU A 9 34.30 -7.17 -31.90
CA LEU A 9 33.73 -6.10 -31.07
C LEU A 9 34.72 -5.76 -29.95
N SER A 10 35.48 -4.68 -30.16
CA SER A 10 36.40 -4.13 -29.16
C SER A 10 35.59 -3.52 -28.01
N ILE A 11 35.48 -4.24 -26.90
CA ILE A 11 35.06 -3.70 -25.61
C ILE A 11 36.10 -2.64 -25.23
N ARG A 12 35.69 -1.36 -25.20
CA ARG A 12 36.53 -0.28 -24.70
C ARG A 12 36.76 -0.50 -23.19
N PRO A 13 37.99 -0.32 -22.68
CA PRO A 13 38.24 -0.42 -21.24
C PRO A 13 37.50 0.71 -20.52
N GLU A 14 36.67 0.37 -19.53
CA GLU A 14 35.89 1.33 -18.74
C GLU A 14 36.78 2.37 -18.07
N ASP A 15 36.47 3.65 -18.29
CA ASP A 15 37.28 4.77 -17.83
C ASP A 15 37.24 4.88 -16.29
N PRO A 16 38.37 5.20 -15.64
CA PRO A 16 38.43 5.38 -14.18
C PRO A 16 37.55 6.54 -13.69
N VAL A 17 37.18 7.47 -14.59
CA VAL A 17 36.25 8.57 -14.32
C VAL A 17 34.84 8.04 -14.07
N ASP A 18 34.39 7.06 -14.85
CA ASP A 18 33.06 6.47 -14.71
C ASP A 18 32.94 5.76 -13.36
N LYS A 19 33.93 4.95 -12.98
CA LYS A 19 33.96 4.24 -11.68
C LYS A 19 34.00 5.18 -10.48
N VAL A 20 34.69 6.30 -10.60
CA VAL A 20 34.74 7.32 -9.53
C VAL A 20 33.42 8.09 -9.46
N SER A 21 32.80 8.42 -10.60
CA SER A 21 31.49 9.08 -10.64
C SER A 21 30.38 8.18 -10.07
N GLU A 22 30.35 6.91 -10.45
CA GLU A 22 29.41 5.92 -9.96
C GLU A 22 29.53 5.79 -8.43
N LYS A 23 30.77 5.64 -7.92
CA LYS A 23 31.04 5.55 -6.48
C LYS A 23 30.70 6.85 -5.72
N LEU A 24 30.77 8.02 -6.37
CA LEU A 24 30.37 9.30 -5.80
C LEU A 24 28.84 9.43 -5.75
N VAL A 25 28.15 9.02 -6.82
CA VAL A 25 26.68 8.97 -6.92
C VAL A 25 26.10 8.05 -5.85
N TYR A 26 26.64 6.83 -5.70
CA TYR A 26 26.22 5.90 -4.64
C TYR A 26 26.44 6.47 -3.22
N ARG A 27 27.57 7.17 -2.99
CA ARG A 27 27.86 7.77 -1.67
C ARG A 27 26.94 8.95 -1.35
N TYR A 28 26.52 9.72 -2.36
CA TYR A 28 25.61 10.84 -2.20
C TYR A 28 24.16 10.36 -1.99
N LEU A 29 23.74 9.32 -2.70
CA LEU A 29 22.44 8.64 -2.49
C LEU A 29 22.31 8.09 -1.05
N HIS A 30 23.41 7.64 -0.45
CA HIS A 30 23.37 7.01 0.88
C HIS A 30 23.08 7.96 2.06
N LYS A 31 23.17 9.29 1.88
CA LYS A 31 22.92 10.25 2.96
C LYS A 31 21.44 10.65 2.96
N ARG A 32 20.73 10.25 4.02
CA ARG A 32 19.30 10.57 4.23
C ARG A 32 19.01 12.06 3.98
N ARG A 33 18.21 12.36 2.96
CA ARG A 33 17.68 13.69 2.67
C ARG A 33 16.48 13.97 3.59
N ARG A 34 16.70 14.72 4.67
CA ARG A 34 15.64 15.07 5.62
C ARG A 34 14.62 16.02 4.98
N LEU A 35 13.34 15.81 5.30
CA LEU A 35 12.29 16.71 4.88
C LEU A 35 12.19 17.94 5.80
N PRO A 36 11.73 19.09 5.28
CA PRO A 36 11.39 20.25 6.09
C PRO A 36 10.24 19.96 7.07
N GLN A 37 10.21 20.72 8.18
CA GLN A 37 9.17 20.60 9.21
C GLN A 37 7.77 20.93 8.66
N ARG A 38 7.69 21.91 7.75
CA ARG A 38 6.49 22.26 6.99
C ARG A 38 6.75 21.93 5.52
N ARG A 39 5.89 21.13 4.92
CA ARG A 39 6.03 20.60 3.57
C ARG A 39 4.68 20.56 2.88
N ASN A 40 4.72 20.52 1.55
CA ASN A 40 3.54 20.30 0.73
C ASN A 40 3.24 18.80 0.63
N GLY A 41 2.09 18.48 0.05
CA GLY A 41 1.59 17.14 -0.16
C GLY A 41 0.07 17.15 -0.31
N TYR A 42 -0.49 16.02 -0.70
CA TYR A 42 -1.94 15.85 -0.81
C TYR A 42 -2.45 14.82 0.20
N THR A 43 -3.77 14.84 0.40
CA THR A 43 -4.47 13.83 1.18
C THR A 43 -5.59 13.26 0.32
N GLN A 44 -5.49 11.97 0.01
CA GLN A 44 -6.48 11.25 -0.76
C GLN A 44 -7.23 10.28 0.16
N LYS A 45 -8.55 10.42 0.18
CA LYS A 45 -9.43 9.44 0.80
C LYS A 45 -9.97 8.52 -0.29
N ALA A 46 -9.84 7.22 -0.10
CA ALA A 46 -10.45 6.23 -0.96
C ALA A 46 -11.14 5.14 -0.15
N VAL A 47 -12.01 4.39 -0.82
CA VAL A 47 -12.60 3.17 -0.29
C VAL A 47 -12.21 2.04 -1.22
N VAL A 48 -11.45 1.06 -0.73
CA VAL A 48 -11.00 -0.11 -1.50
C VAL A 48 -11.62 -1.36 -0.91
N GLY A 49 -12.44 -2.07 -1.67
CA GLY A 49 -13.10 -3.29 -1.17
C GLY A 49 -14.03 -3.04 0.02
N GLY A 50 -14.56 -1.82 0.19
CA GLY A 50 -15.35 -1.42 1.35
C GLY A 50 -14.54 -0.85 2.53
N HIS A 51 -13.21 -0.87 2.45
CA HIS A 51 -12.32 -0.39 3.50
C HIS A 51 -11.83 1.03 3.23
N LYS A 52 -11.94 1.93 4.21
CA LYS A 52 -11.53 3.34 4.06
C LYS A 52 -10.02 3.47 4.23
N VAL A 53 -9.37 4.01 3.21
CA VAL A 53 -7.93 4.28 3.17
C VAL A 53 -7.72 5.79 3.04
N TYR A 54 -6.81 6.33 3.83
CA TYR A 54 -6.33 7.69 3.73
C TYR A 54 -4.84 7.65 3.40
N LEU A 55 -4.50 8.09 2.19
CA LEU A 55 -3.14 8.30 1.77
C LEU A 55 -2.80 9.78 1.97
N ARG A 56 -1.68 10.05 2.64
CA ARG A 56 -1.13 11.40 2.78
C ARG A 56 0.30 11.40 2.29
N THR A 57 0.66 12.36 1.47
CA THR A 57 2.03 12.50 0.96
C THR A 57 2.75 13.67 1.63
N GLY A 58 4.08 13.56 1.69
CA GLY A 58 4.97 14.65 2.06
C GLY A 58 5.98 14.86 0.96
N GLU A 59 6.03 16.07 0.42
CA GLU A 59 6.87 16.44 -0.72
C GLU A 59 8.07 17.30 -0.30
N TYR A 60 9.12 17.25 -1.10
CA TYR A 60 10.21 18.22 -1.04
C TYR A 60 9.80 19.53 -1.71
N ALA A 61 10.61 20.58 -1.54
CA ALA A 61 10.34 21.88 -2.17
C ALA A 61 10.29 21.83 -3.70
N GLU A 62 10.89 20.80 -4.30
CA GLU A 62 10.92 20.53 -5.74
C GLU A 62 9.66 19.78 -6.25
N GLY A 63 8.73 19.41 -5.37
CA GLY A 63 7.55 18.59 -5.72
C GLY A 63 7.82 17.08 -5.79
N THR A 64 9.06 16.65 -5.55
CA THR A 64 9.40 15.22 -5.44
C THR A 64 8.80 14.61 -4.17
N LEU A 65 8.28 13.39 -4.28
CA LEU A 65 7.74 12.65 -3.13
C LEU A 65 8.87 12.26 -2.16
N GLY A 66 8.68 12.52 -0.87
CA GLY A 66 9.65 12.18 0.17
C GLY A 66 9.13 11.25 1.26
N GLU A 67 7.83 11.21 1.49
CA GLU A 67 7.22 10.28 2.45
C GLU A 67 5.73 10.07 2.17
N VAL A 68 5.21 8.97 2.68
CA VAL A 68 3.81 8.58 2.59
C VAL A 68 3.32 8.15 3.96
N PHE A 69 2.06 8.46 4.26
CA PHE A 69 1.34 7.97 5.42
C PHE A 69 0.08 7.25 4.97
N ILE A 70 -0.19 6.12 5.59
CA ILE A 70 -1.33 5.27 5.26
C ILE A 70 -2.12 5.05 6.54
N ASP A 71 -3.32 5.60 6.58
CA ASP A 71 -4.26 5.37 7.67
C ASP A 71 -5.48 4.61 7.18
N MET A 72 -5.93 3.66 7.99
CA MET A 72 -7.12 2.86 7.70
C MET A 72 -8.02 2.78 8.91
N HIS A 73 -9.33 2.69 8.67
CA HIS A 73 -10.35 2.74 9.71
C HIS A 73 -11.14 1.42 9.77
N LYS A 74 -11.41 0.94 10.99
CA LYS A 74 -12.05 -0.37 11.28
C LYS A 74 -11.24 -1.61 10.87
N GLU A 75 -9.95 -1.45 10.62
CA GLU A 75 -9.04 -2.59 10.48
C GLU A 75 -8.56 -3.08 11.86
N GLY A 76 -8.28 -4.37 11.96
CA GLY A 76 -7.65 -4.94 13.15
C GLY A 76 -6.34 -4.23 13.50
N ALA A 77 -6.01 -4.15 14.80
CA ALA A 77 -4.83 -3.43 15.29
C ALA A 77 -3.51 -3.90 14.64
N ALA A 78 -3.41 -5.18 14.31
CA ALA A 78 -2.26 -5.77 13.63
C ALA A 78 -2.08 -5.18 12.22
N PHE A 79 -3.16 -5.12 11.43
CA PHE A 79 -3.11 -4.61 10.05
C PHE A 79 -2.77 -3.12 10.01
N ARG A 80 -3.42 -2.32 10.88
CA ARG A 80 -3.10 -0.89 11.02
C ARG A 80 -1.62 -0.67 11.38
N SER A 81 -1.09 -1.47 12.31
CA SER A 81 0.32 -1.35 12.72
C SER A 81 1.28 -1.75 11.59
N LEU A 82 0.96 -2.80 10.84
CA LEU A 82 1.74 -3.24 9.70
C LEU A 82 1.77 -2.17 8.59
N MET A 83 0.62 -1.59 8.24
CA MET A 83 0.54 -0.52 7.25
C MET A 83 1.33 0.73 7.67
N ASN A 84 1.29 1.09 8.96
CA ASN A 84 2.11 2.18 9.47
C ASN A 84 3.62 1.87 9.39
N CYS A 85 4.05 0.66 9.75
CA CYS A 85 5.44 0.23 9.58
C CYS A 85 5.88 0.22 8.12
N PHE A 86 4.98 -0.23 7.22
CA PHE A 86 5.21 -0.23 5.78
C PHE A 86 5.39 1.20 5.24
N ALA A 87 4.48 2.12 5.59
CA ALA A 87 4.56 3.52 5.20
C ALA A 87 5.88 4.18 5.66
N ILE A 88 6.33 3.87 6.89
CA ILE A 88 7.63 4.33 7.41
C ILE A 88 8.79 3.76 6.59
N ALA A 89 8.76 2.47 6.23
CA ALA A 89 9.81 1.83 5.46
C ALA A 89 9.95 2.45 4.06
N ILE A 90 8.84 2.67 3.35
CA ILE A 90 8.82 3.34 2.04
C ILE A 90 9.33 4.77 2.15
N SER A 91 8.85 5.53 3.14
CA SER A 91 9.29 6.90 3.38
C SER A 91 10.79 6.99 3.68
N LEU A 92 11.33 6.03 4.44
CA LEU A 92 12.76 5.96 4.69
C LEU A 92 13.54 5.64 3.40
N GLY A 93 13.06 4.69 2.60
CA GLY A 93 13.66 4.35 1.31
C GLY A 93 13.74 5.56 0.36
N LEU A 94 12.63 6.29 0.19
CA LEU A 94 12.59 7.52 -0.61
C LEU A 94 13.58 8.57 -0.08
N GLN A 95 13.68 8.75 1.23
CA GLN A 95 14.64 9.68 1.84
C GLN A 95 16.10 9.26 1.68
N HIS A 96 16.37 7.98 1.43
CA HIS A 96 17.69 7.43 1.10
C HIS A 96 17.92 7.31 -0.42
N GLY A 97 17.09 7.97 -1.23
CA GLY A 97 17.30 8.08 -2.66
C GLY A 97 16.86 6.87 -3.47
N VAL A 98 16.06 5.96 -2.90
CA VAL A 98 15.39 4.92 -3.70
C VAL A 98 14.37 5.60 -4.63
N PRO A 99 14.42 5.37 -5.94
CA PRO A 99 13.45 5.93 -6.89
C PRO A 99 12.03 5.47 -6.56
N LEU A 100 11.03 6.31 -6.84
CA LEU A 100 9.62 5.92 -6.65
C LEU A 100 9.24 4.80 -7.64
N GLU A 101 9.79 4.85 -8.84
CA GLU A 101 9.60 3.90 -9.94
C GLU A 101 9.88 2.46 -9.47
N GLU A 102 10.98 2.25 -8.74
CA GLU A 102 11.37 0.93 -8.20
C GLU A 102 10.32 0.38 -7.23
N PHE A 103 9.72 1.24 -6.40
CA PHE A 103 8.66 0.82 -5.51
C PHE A 103 7.36 0.53 -6.26
N VAL A 104 7.02 1.35 -7.26
CA VAL A 104 5.83 1.13 -8.09
C VAL A 104 5.93 -0.23 -8.78
N ASP A 105 7.03 -0.51 -9.45
CA ASP A 105 7.21 -1.77 -10.17
C ASP A 105 7.23 -2.98 -9.23
N ALA A 106 7.73 -2.82 -7.99
CA ALA A 106 7.74 -3.90 -7.00
C ALA A 106 6.35 -4.21 -6.40
N PHE A 107 5.46 -3.22 -6.28
CA PHE A 107 4.24 -3.33 -5.46
C PHE A 107 2.93 -3.27 -6.25
N VAL A 108 2.94 -2.79 -7.49
CA VAL A 108 1.76 -2.81 -8.35
C VAL A 108 1.35 -4.27 -8.65
N PHE A 109 0.04 -4.51 -8.76
CA PHE A 109 -0.60 -5.82 -8.94
C PHE A 109 -0.37 -6.83 -7.82
N THR A 110 0.21 -6.42 -6.69
CA THR A 110 0.23 -7.26 -5.49
C THR A 110 -1.20 -7.55 -5.03
N ARG A 111 -1.46 -8.80 -4.69
CA ARG A 111 -2.80 -9.30 -4.33
C ARG A 111 -2.86 -9.69 -2.87
N PHE A 112 -3.70 -8.99 -2.11
CA PHE A 112 -4.08 -9.35 -0.74
C PHE A 112 -5.33 -8.53 -0.34
N GLU A 113 -6.04 -8.96 0.69
CA GLU A 113 -7.22 -8.25 1.20
C GLU A 113 -6.82 -7.07 2.10
N PRO A 114 -7.49 -5.91 2.03
CA PRO A 114 -8.67 -5.61 1.23
C PRO A 114 -8.41 -5.41 -0.27
N ASN A 115 -9.30 -5.95 -1.11
CA ASN A 115 -9.28 -5.79 -2.57
C ASN A 115 -10.70 -5.54 -3.12
N GLY A 116 -10.79 -5.11 -4.37
CA GLY A 116 -12.05 -4.90 -5.07
C GLY A 116 -12.26 -3.47 -5.53
N MET A 117 -13.51 -3.04 -5.54
CA MET A 117 -13.91 -1.76 -6.12
C MET A 117 -13.36 -0.57 -5.33
N VAL A 118 -12.86 0.42 -6.07
CA VAL A 118 -12.27 1.65 -5.56
C VAL A 118 -13.25 2.79 -5.75
N GLN A 119 -13.52 3.52 -4.67
CA GLN A 119 -14.35 4.73 -4.69
C GLN A 119 -13.55 5.91 -4.14
N GLY A 120 -13.85 7.10 -4.64
CA GLY A 120 -13.18 8.34 -4.21
C GLY A 120 -11.88 8.64 -4.96
N HIS A 121 -11.57 7.91 -6.02
CA HIS A 121 -10.48 8.21 -6.93
C HIS A 121 -11.01 8.28 -8.38
N ASP A 122 -10.45 9.19 -9.17
CA ASP A 122 -10.95 9.47 -10.52
C ASP A 122 -10.53 8.40 -11.53
N ASN A 123 -9.25 8.02 -11.55
CA ASN A 123 -8.70 7.14 -12.58
C ASN A 123 -8.68 5.63 -12.23
N ILE A 124 -8.59 5.29 -10.95
CA ILE A 124 -8.52 3.90 -10.46
C ILE A 124 -9.89 3.48 -9.94
N LYS A 125 -10.53 2.50 -10.59
CA LYS A 125 -11.87 2.00 -10.21
C LYS A 125 -11.87 0.62 -9.58
N MET A 126 -10.80 -0.16 -9.78
CA MET A 126 -10.64 -1.50 -9.20
C MET A 126 -9.21 -1.69 -8.71
N SER A 127 -9.03 -2.41 -7.60
CA SER A 127 -7.69 -2.74 -7.10
C SER A 127 -7.56 -4.15 -6.57
N THR A 128 -6.38 -4.73 -6.77
CA THR A 128 -6.07 -6.08 -6.27
C THR A 128 -5.55 -6.07 -4.84
N SER A 129 -5.19 -4.90 -4.30
CA SER A 129 -4.95 -4.66 -2.88
C SER A 129 -4.96 -3.16 -2.54
N VAL A 130 -4.88 -2.82 -1.25
CA VAL A 130 -4.68 -1.43 -0.81
C VAL A 130 -3.32 -0.88 -1.24
N ILE A 131 -2.26 -1.69 -1.17
CA ILE A 131 -0.90 -1.29 -1.58
C ILE A 131 -0.85 -1.05 -3.09
N ASP A 132 -1.45 -1.95 -3.87
CA ASP A 132 -1.58 -1.81 -5.32
C ASP A 132 -2.28 -0.49 -5.70
N TYR A 133 -3.39 -0.16 -5.02
CA TYR A 133 -4.07 1.12 -5.21
C TYR A 133 -3.16 2.32 -4.91
N ILE A 134 -2.43 2.29 -3.78
CA ILE A 134 -1.55 3.38 -3.34
C ILE A 134 -0.43 3.60 -4.36
N PHE A 135 0.28 2.56 -4.79
CA PHE A 135 1.38 2.75 -5.73
C PHE A 135 0.91 3.14 -7.13
N ARG A 136 -0.30 2.72 -7.54
CA ARG A 136 -0.88 3.22 -8.79
C ARG A 136 -1.27 4.69 -8.70
N ASP A 137 -1.84 5.15 -7.58
CA ASP A 137 -2.11 6.58 -7.35
C ASP A 137 -0.81 7.41 -7.37
N LEU A 138 0.22 6.95 -6.66
CA LEU A 138 1.53 7.62 -6.64
C LEU A 138 2.18 7.64 -8.03
N ALA A 139 2.08 6.55 -8.80
CA ALA A 139 2.62 6.47 -10.15
C ALA A 139 1.90 7.42 -11.11
N ILE A 140 0.57 7.51 -11.04
CA ILE A 140 -0.21 8.44 -11.85
C ILE A 140 0.14 9.88 -11.49
N THR A 141 0.20 10.20 -10.19
CA THR A 141 0.37 11.57 -9.70
C THR A 141 1.80 12.11 -9.88
N TYR A 142 2.82 11.31 -9.54
CA TYR A 142 4.22 11.76 -9.56
C TYR A 142 5.00 11.35 -10.81
N LEU A 143 4.65 10.22 -11.44
CA LEU A 143 5.38 9.70 -12.60
C LEU A 143 4.63 9.91 -13.92
N GLY A 144 3.37 10.35 -13.89
CA GLY A 144 2.54 10.48 -15.09
C GLY A 144 2.24 9.13 -15.77
N ARG A 145 2.36 8.01 -15.04
CA ARG A 145 2.13 6.65 -15.55
C ARG A 145 0.63 6.35 -15.66
N HIS A 146 0.01 6.94 -16.68
CA HIS A 146 -1.41 6.72 -16.98
C HIS A 146 -1.72 5.33 -17.56
N ASP A 147 -0.69 4.54 -17.91
CA ASP A 147 -0.81 3.13 -18.29
C ASP A 147 -1.41 2.25 -17.16
N LEU A 148 -1.23 2.69 -15.91
CA LEU A 148 -1.76 2.01 -14.72
C LEU A 148 -3.19 2.43 -14.35
N ALA A 149 -3.72 3.47 -15.02
CA ALA A 149 -5.09 3.91 -14.85
C ALA A 149 -6.04 2.99 -15.63
N GLN A 150 -7.16 2.62 -15.03
CA GLN A 150 -8.21 1.89 -15.77
C GLN A 150 -9.14 2.83 -16.53
N VAL A 151 -9.30 4.06 -16.02
CA VAL A 151 -10.02 5.12 -16.72
C VAL A 151 -8.99 6.14 -17.16
N SER A 152 -8.92 6.38 -18.46
CA SER A 152 -7.97 7.36 -18.99
C SER A 152 -8.44 8.78 -18.62
N PRO A 153 -7.52 9.74 -18.49
CA PRO A 153 -7.89 11.15 -18.29
C PRO A 153 -8.76 11.73 -19.42
N GLU A 154 -8.77 11.11 -20.59
CA GLU A 154 -9.56 11.52 -21.76
C GLU A 154 -11.04 11.13 -21.59
N ASP A 155 -11.31 9.97 -21.01
CA ASP A 155 -12.67 9.48 -20.71
C ASP A 155 -13.38 10.31 -19.62
N LEU A 156 -12.61 11.05 -18.82
CA LEU A 156 -13.13 11.94 -17.78
C LEU A 156 -13.53 13.33 -18.31
N ARG A 157 -13.24 13.63 -19.58
CA ARG A 157 -13.66 14.90 -20.19
C ARG A 157 -15.18 14.88 -20.37
N GLY A 158 -15.86 15.97 -19.99
CA GLY A 158 -17.32 16.09 -20.08
C GLY A 158 -17.91 15.95 -21.51
N ASP A 159 -17.05 15.98 -22.52
CA ASP A 159 -17.40 15.80 -23.94
C ASP A 159 -17.14 14.36 -24.45
N ALA A 160 -16.66 13.44 -23.59
CA ALA A 160 -16.29 12.07 -23.97
C ALA A 160 -17.50 11.21 -24.40
N VAL A 161 -18.74 11.67 -24.21
CA VAL A 161 -19.97 10.96 -24.60
C VAL A 161 -20.36 11.24 -26.07
N ARG A 162 -19.40 11.53 -26.97
CA ARG A 162 -19.69 11.71 -28.40
C ARG A 162 -18.66 11.12 -29.37
N GLY A 163 -17.76 10.24 -28.92
CA GLY A 163 -16.87 9.49 -29.80
C GLY A 163 -17.43 8.10 -30.05
N GLY A 164 -17.68 7.75 -31.32
CA GLY A 164 -18.39 6.55 -31.75
C GLY A 164 -17.82 5.23 -31.25
N ASP A 165 -18.70 4.24 -31.22
CA ASP A 165 -18.41 2.85 -30.91
C ASP A 165 -17.25 2.34 -31.79
N PRO A 166 -16.22 1.66 -31.26
CA PRO A 166 -15.13 1.09 -32.07
C PRO A 166 -15.55 -0.11 -32.93
N PHE A 167 -16.84 -0.39 -33.05
CA PHE A 167 -17.39 -1.60 -33.68
C PHE A 167 -18.13 -1.32 -34.99
N ASP A 168 -17.67 -0.34 -35.77
CA ASP A 168 -17.90 -0.34 -37.22
C ASP A 168 -16.83 -1.22 -37.90
N GLU A 169 -16.75 -2.50 -37.51
CA GLU A 169 -16.03 -3.50 -38.29
C GLU A 169 -16.97 -4.04 -39.37
N ASP A 170 -16.51 -3.91 -40.62
CA ASP A 170 -17.18 -4.34 -41.84
C ASP A 170 -17.65 -5.82 -41.74
N PRO A 171 -18.96 -6.09 -41.71
CA PRO A 171 -19.50 -7.43 -41.54
C PRO A 171 -19.15 -8.41 -42.68
N SER A 172 -18.50 -7.98 -43.77
CA SER A 172 -18.15 -8.84 -44.90
C SER A 172 -16.86 -9.67 -44.71
N LEU A 173 -16.20 -9.61 -43.55
CA LEU A 173 -14.93 -10.30 -43.30
C LEU A 173 -15.06 -11.75 -42.78
N TYR A 174 -16.28 -12.26 -42.60
CA TYR A 174 -16.53 -13.60 -42.06
C TYR A 174 -17.58 -14.39 -42.88
N GLU A 175 -17.43 -14.42 -44.21
CA GLU A 175 -18.34 -15.22 -45.06
C GLU A 175 -18.05 -16.73 -45.06
N ASP A 176 -16.98 -17.21 -44.40
CA ASP A 176 -16.52 -18.62 -44.56
C ASP A 176 -16.44 -19.46 -43.27
N GLU A 177 -17.03 -19.04 -42.13
CA GLU A 177 -17.08 -19.91 -40.94
C GLU A 177 -18.48 -20.54 -40.72
N GLU A 178 -18.52 -21.86 -40.89
CA GLU A 178 -19.71 -22.71 -40.72
C GLU A 178 -20.14 -22.76 -39.24
N VAL A 179 -21.38 -22.37 -38.95
CA VAL A 179 -21.97 -22.36 -37.61
C VAL A 179 -22.18 -23.79 -37.10
N VAL A 180 -21.26 -24.30 -36.29
CA VAL A 180 -21.40 -25.58 -35.57
C VAL A 180 -22.10 -25.36 -34.23
N ALA A 181 -23.43 -25.34 -34.29
CA ALA A 181 -24.43 -25.43 -33.21
C ALA A 181 -24.89 -24.13 -32.53
N GLU A 182 -26.21 -23.92 -32.57
CA GLU A 182 -26.96 -22.94 -31.78
C GLU A 182 -27.30 -23.53 -30.40
N ILE A 183 -27.01 -22.76 -29.33
CA ILE A 183 -27.47 -23.07 -27.97
C ILE A 183 -28.55 -22.05 -27.61
N GLU A 184 -29.80 -22.49 -27.57
CA GLU A 184 -30.92 -21.69 -27.05
C GLU A 184 -30.86 -21.59 -25.52
N LEU A 185 -30.56 -20.39 -25.00
CA LEU A 185 -30.68 -20.08 -23.58
C LEU A 185 -32.10 -19.57 -23.28
N SER A 186 -32.93 -20.46 -22.75
CA SER A 186 -34.26 -20.14 -22.24
C SER A 186 -34.18 -19.25 -20.99
N ALA A 187 -34.70 -18.03 -21.10
CA ALA A 187 -34.88 -17.10 -19.99
C ALA A 187 -35.92 -17.61 -19.00
N ASN A 188 -35.50 -17.91 -17.76
CA ASN A 188 -36.40 -17.99 -16.61
C ASN A 188 -36.01 -16.93 -15.60
N GLY A 189 -36.83 -15.89 -15.54
CA GLY A 189 -36.73 -14.83 -14.54
C GLY A 189 -37.08 -15.33 -13.14
N ASN A 190 -36.43 -14.73 -12.14
CA ASN A 190 -36.95 -14.63 -10.79
C ASN A 190 -36.48 -13.30 -10.22
N GLY A 191 -37.41 -12.34 -10.20
CA GLY A 191 -37.23 -11.06 -9.53
C GLY A 191 -37.35 -11.23 -8.03
N HIS A 192 -36.45 -10.57 -7.30
CA HIS A 192 -36.64 -10.25 -5.89
C HIS A 192 -36.22 -8.81 -5.64
N SER A 193 -37.21 -7.99 -5.29
CA SER A 193 -37.07 -6.63 -4.77
C SER A 193 -36.39 -6.64 -3.39
N PRO A 194 -35.78 -5.52 -2.98
CA PRO A 194 -35.73 -5.20 -1.56
C PRO A 194 -36.34 -3.82 -1.29
N GLN A 195 -37.42 -3.83 -0.53
CA GLN A 195 -37.96 -2.67 0.17
C GLN A 195 -37.64 -2.86 1.65
N ALA A 196 -36.81 -1.99 2.22
CA ALA A 196 -36.72 -1.78 3.66
C ALA A 196 -36.11 -0.40 3.97
N ASN A 197 -36.95 0.45 4.56
CA ASN A 197 -36.61 1.73 5.18
C ASN A 197 -36.08 1.51 6.62
N GLY A 198 -35.27 2.44 7.15
CA GLY A 198 -35.21 2.68 8.61
C GLY A 198 -33.89 3.16 9.23
N HIS A 199 -33.70 4.49 9.26
CA HIS A 199 -33.22 5.41 10.32
C HIS A 199 -32.04 5.15 11.31
N GLY A 200 -31.25 6.23 11.49
CA GLY A 200 -30.57 6.64 12.72
C GLY A 200 -29.05 6.77 12.59
N ALA A 201 -28.33 7.81 13.03
CA ALA A 201 -28.65 9.07 13.69
C ALA A 201 -27.41 9.98 13.58
N ASP A 202 -27.64 11.28 13.56
CA ASP A 202 -26.65 12.35 13.54
C ASP A 202 -25.87 12.43 14.86
N VAL A 203 -24.54 12.60 14.81
CA VAL A 203 -23.72 13.01 15.96
C VAL A 203 -22.73 14.09 15.51
N PRO A 204 -22.64 15.24 16.21
CA PRO A 204 -21.98 16.44 15.72
C PRO A 204 -20.45 16.36 15.86
N VAL A 205 -19.78 16.97 14.88
CA VAL A 205 -18.35 17.24 14.87
C VAL A 205 -18.07 18.38 15.86
N ASN A 206 -17.30 18.11 16.91
CA ASN A 206 -16.71 19.16 17.74
C ASN A 206 -15.24 19.36 17.35
N SER A 207 -15.01 20.46 16.63
CA SER A 207 -13.70 21.02 16.34
C SER A 207 -13.06 21.55 17.62
N GLY A 208 -11.96 20.94 18.05
CA GLY A 208 -11.19 21.38 19.21
C GLY A 208 -9.70 21.17 18.99
N SER A 209 -9.04 22.21 18.48
CA SER A 209 -7.59 22.35 18.41
C SER A 209 -6.94 22.16 19.80
N ARG A 210 -6.00 21.21 19.92
CA ARG A 210 -4.98 21.14 20.98
C ARG A 210 -3.91 20.10 20.59
N LEU A 211 -2.77 20.51 20.03
CA LEU A 211 -1.51 20.88 20.70
C LEU A 211 -0.44 19.79 20.49
N VAL A 212 0.54 20.12 19.65
CA VAL A 212 1.99 19.93 19.90
C VAL A 212 2.34 19.15 21.18
N SER A 213 2.75 17.87 21.06
CA SER A 213 3.69 17.17 21.97
C SER A 213 3.71 15.64 21.73
N GLU A 214 4.01 15.16 20.52
CA GLU A 214 4.10 13.70 20.27
C GLU A 214 5.48 13.20 19.80
N PHE A 215 6.47 14.08 19.67
CA PHE A 215 7.82 13.68 19.23
C PHE A 215 8.78 13.30 20.36
N ASP A 216 8.57 13.77 21.60
CA ASP A 216 9.45 13.41 22.74
C ASP A 216 9.13 12.04 23.34
N HIS A 217 7.92 11.52 23.13
CA HIS A 217 7.50 10.26 23.75
C HIS A 217 8.01 8.99 23.04
N VAL A 218 8.33 9.10 21.74
CA VAL A 218 8.68 7.92 20.92
C VAL A 218 10.09 7.42 21.23
N VAL A 219 11.05 8.32 21.47
CA VAL A 219 12.44 7.95 21.81
C VAL A 219 12.54 7.39 23.24
N ALA A 220 11.78 7.94 24.18
CA ALA A 220 11.67 7.38 25.54
C ALA A 220 11.03 5.98 25.55
N SER A 221 10.07 5.72 24.66
CA SER A 221 9.36 4.42 24.60
C SER A 221 10.25 3.24 24.19
N GLN A 222 11.27 3.45 23.36
CA GLN A 222 12.16 2.37 22.90
C GLN A 222 13.04 1.82 24.02
N GLY A 223 13.53 2.70 24.92
CA GLY A 223 14.27 2.30 26.12
C GLY A 223 13.41 1.53 27.12
N VAL A 224 12.16 1.98 27.30
CA VAL A 224 11.19 1.32 28.21
C VAL A 224 10.79 -0.07 27.70
N GLN A 225 10.62 -0.25 26.38
CA GLN A 225 10.27 -1.56 25.80
C GLN A 225 11.44 -2.55 25.90
N ALA A 226 12.68 -2.09 25.73
CA ALA A 226 13.87 -2.92 25.93
C ALA A 226 14.02 -3.36 27.40
N GLN A 227 13.79 -2.44 28.35
CA GLN A 227 13.80 -2.74 29.78
C GLN A 227 12.69 -3.73 30.19
N ARG A 228 11.45 -3.55 29.69
CA ARG A 228 10.34 -4.47 29.96
C ARG A 228 10.60 -5.88 29.45
N ARG A 229 11.23 -6.02 28.28
CA ARG A 229 11.64 -7.34 27.75
C ARG A 229 12.73 -7.99 28.60
N GLN A 230 13.68 -7.21 29.09
CA GLN A 230 14.72 -7.72 29.98
C GLN A 230 14.14 -8.15 31.34
N GLU A 231 13.25 -7.34 31.91
CA GLU A 231 12.54 -7.64 33.16
C GLU A 231 11.66 -8.89 33.04
N ALA A 232 10.95 -9.05 31.92
CA ALA A 232 10.15 -10.24 31.65
C ALA A 232 10.99 -11.53 31.60
N ARG A 233 12.19 -11.46 31.01
CA ARG A 233 13.13 -12.59 30.96
C ARG A 233 13.71 -12.90 32.34
N LEU A 234 14.02 -11.87 33.14
CA LEU A 234 14.45 -12.03 34.53
C LEU A 234 13.37 -12.67 35.42
N LYS A 235 12.10 -12.34 35.19
CA LYS A 235 10.95 -12.89 35.92
C LYS A 235 10.50 -14.27 35.43
N GLY A 236 11.07 -14.76 34.32
CA GLY A 236 10.76 -16.09 33.78
C GLY A 236 9.41 -16.18 33.07
N TYR A 237 8.94 -15.09 32.46
CA TYR A 237 7.72 -15.13 31.64
C TYR A 237 7.96 -15.90 30.35
N GLU A 238 7.07 -16.85 30.03
CA GLU A 238 7.21 -17.70 28.83
C GLU A 238 6.84 -16.96 27.54
N GLY A 239 6.10 -15.84 27.64
CA GLY A 239 5.67 -15.05 26.49
C GLY A 239 4.32 -15.47 25.91
N ASP A 240 3.63 -16.42 26.54
CA ASP A 240 2.26 -16.77 26.20
C ASP A 240 1.26 -15.76 26.81
N PRO A 241 0.21 -15.36 26.05
CA PRO A 241 -0.84 -14.51 26.57
C PRO A 241 -1.73 -15.29 27.53
N CYS A 242 -2.07 -14.69 28.67
CA CYS A 242 -3.09 -15.23 29.56
C CYS A 242 -4.46 -15.26 28.88
N GLY A 243 -5.15 -16.41 28.88
CA GLY A 243 -6.47 -16.55 28.25
C GLY A 243 -7.60 -15.71 28.87
N GLU A 244 -7.49 -15.36 30.16
CA GLU A 244 -8.50 -14.52 30.82
C GLU A 244 -8.22 -13.02 30.71
N CYS A 245 -7.04 -12.55 31.14
CA CYS A 245 -6.74 -11.12 31.18
C CYS A 245 -5.90 -10.60 29.99
N GLY A 246 -5.44 -11.49 29.10
CA GLY A 246 -4.66 -11.13 27.90
C GLY A 246 -3.22 -10.67 28.16
N GLN A 247 -2.75 -10.70 29.41
CA GLN A 247 -1.41 -10.23 29.77
C GLN A 247 -0.34 -11.30 29.56
N PHE A 248 0.83 -10.89 29.08
CA PHE A 248 2.00 -11.76 28.79
C PHE A 248 2.89 -12.03 30.02
N THR A 249 2.26 -12.21 31.19
CA THR A 249 2.93 -12.44 32.49
C THR A 249 2.74 -13.87 32.96
N MET A 250 2.69 -14.82 32.02
CA MET A 250 2.56 -16.24 32.29
C MET A 250 3.91 -16.84 32.72
N VAL A 251 3.95 -17.44 33.91
CA VAL A 251 5.12 -18.12 34.49
C VAL A 251 4.85 -19.61 34.60
N ARG A 252 5.86 -20.45 34.33
CA ARG A 252 5.77 -21.90 34.54
C ARG A 252 5.71 -22.24 36.02
N ASN A 253 4.67 -22.95 36.42
CA ASN A 253 4.47 -23.48 37.76
C ASN A 253 4.21 -25.00 37.67
N GLY A 254 5.31 -25.77 37.65
CA GLY A 254 5.25 -27.21 37.42
C GLY A 254 4.90 -27.57 35.98
N THR A 255 3.84 -28.36 35.79
CA THR A 255 3.29 -28.71 34.47
C THR A 255 2.37 -27.63 33.90
N CYS A 256 1.91 -26.70 34.74
CA CYS A 256 0.99 -25.64 34.34
C CYS A 256 1.69 -24.30 34.13
N LEU A 257 0.97 -23.38 33.50
CA LEU A 257 1.29 -21.96 33.48
C LEU A 257 0.35 -21.19 34.41
N LYS A 258 0.89 -20.21 35.13
CA LYS A 258 0.13 -19.33 36.01
C LYS A 258 0.36 -17.87 35.60
N CYS A 259 -0.72 -17.09 35.52
CA CYS A 259 -0.63 -15.66 35.29
C CYS A 259 -0.30 -14.92 36.59
N ASP A 260 0.79 -14.16 36.62
CA ASP A 260 1.14 -13.32 37.77
C ASP A 260 0.19 -12.12 37.93
N THR A 261 -0.52 -11.72 36.88
CA THR A 261 -1.39 -10.53 36.89
C THR A 261 -2.80 -10.81 37.40
N CYS A 262 -3.42 -11.92 36.99
CA CYS A 262 -4.79 -12.26 37.41
C CYS A 262 -4.90 -13.58 38.20
N GLY A 263 -3.82 -14.35 38.29
CA GLY A 263 -3.78 -15.60 39.06
C GLY A 263 -4.35 -16.83 38.35
N SER A 264 -4.92 -16.68 37.14
CA SER A 264 -5.47 -17.80 36.36
C SER A 264 -4.39 -18.83 36.00
N THR A 265 -4.75 -20.11 35.98
CA THR A 265 -3.86 -21.20 35.57
C THR A 265 -4.31 -21.81 34.24
N SER A 266 -3.35 -22.22 33.42
CA SER A 266 -3.58 -22.90 32.13
C SER A 266 -2.70 -24.15 32.05
N GLY A 267 -3.20 -25.23 31.46
CA GLY A 267 -2.43 -26.46 31.24
C GLY A 267 -2.26 -27.36 32.47
N CYS A 268 -3.14 -27.25 33.48
CA CYS A 268 -3.21 -28.23 34.56
C CYS A 268 -4.16 -29.37 34.19
N SER A 269 -3.65 -30.60 34.19
CA SER A 269 -4.43 -31.85 34.18
C SER A 269 -4.67 -32.35 35.60
#